data_AF-A0A835T066-F1
#
_entry.id   AF-A0A835T066-F1
#
_cell.length_a   1.000
_cell.length_b   1.000
_cell.length_c   1.000
_cell.angle_alpha   90.00
_cell.angle_beta   90.00
_cell.angle_gamma   90.00
#
_symmetry.space_group_name_H-M   'P 1'
#
loop_
_entity.id
_entity.type
_entity.pdbx_description
1 polymer ?
#
loop_
_entity_poly.entity_id
_entity_poly.type
_entity_poly.pdbx_seq_one_letter_code
_entity_poly.pdbx_strand_id
1 'polypeptide(L)'
;MERDFANWRRHAPLNRTHIDAFMTKWKHYGWHHQSMIFIYQNKWYYPFHVAWNHTQLTKDQYEAGITLWVEATQYYFQNFSSQIEFPDTFFFLSDQDQGWCNFGFDRCPMPAMAITKRGPDAMELLSPFMVASEHPLYNYPFELKHDKAFFNGRPNWGASPKIFNGTTYWSRAHMSNLSMREPDRVQAALMGEQQWFLGGRKAEGEVSLKNHARWKYVMNLDGVTYAGRLSRLMHTDSVLLKEETIWFEFFTRAMKEGVHYLPIFKNGPDDVLDVMRDWGNRTLDLKRIAWNTQQFARRYLCPRARMLYFRRLLQEYNNLFFSNGVNHMKHFIEEVLVPIIHARASGDMKKSYMDIVPYDPQHPHGPAR
;
A
#
# COMPACT_ATOMS: atom_id res chain seq x y z
N MET A 1 9.75 -8.47 -2.15
CA MET A 1 10.86 -8.53 -1.20
C MET A 1 12.24 -8.66 -1.86
N GLU A 2 12.73 -9.83 -2.29
CA GLU A 2 14.12 -10.00 -2.79
C GLU A 2 14.53 -8.97 -3.85
N ARG A 3 13.68 -8.75 -4.87
CA ARG A 3 13.92 -7.76 -5.92
C ARG A 3 13.95 -6.32 -5.39
N ASP A 4 13.24 -6.02 -4.30
CA ASP A 4 13.27 -4.68 -3.69
C ASP A 4 14.59 -4.47 -2.94
N PHE A 5 15.07 -5.50 -2.23
CA PHE A 5 16.36 -5.47 -1.55
C PHE A 5 17.55 -5.50 -2.51
N ALA A 6 17.43 -6.13 -3.68
CA ALA A 6 18.48 -6.12 -4.70
C ALA A 6 18.89 -4.68 -5.09
N ASN A 7 17.93 -3.76 -5.18
CA ASN A 7 18.19 -2.35 -5.48
C ASN A 7 19.02 -1.65 -4.40
N TRP A 8 18.96 -2.15 -3.15
CA TRP A 8 19.69 -1.62 -2.00
C TRP A 8 21.01 -2.33 -1.71
N ARG A 9 21.12 -3.61 -2.01
CA ARG A 9 22.34 -4.41 -1.74
C ARG A 9 23.59 -3.82 -2.41
N ARG A 10 23.43 -3.13 -3.55
CA ARG A 10 24.53 -2.41 -4.22
C ARG A 10 25.03 -1.17 -3.46
N HIS A 11 24.24 -0.65 -2.52
CA HIS A 11 24.58 0.47 -1.65
C HIS A 11 24.90 0.01 -0.21
N ALA A 12 24.68 -1.27 0.08
CA ALA A 12 24.99 -1.86 1.37
C ALA A 12 26.52 -2.11 1.51
N PRO A 13 27.07 -2.11 2.73
CA PRO A 13 26.36 -1.90 3.99
C PRO A 13 25.98 -0.44 4.22
N LEU A 14 24.73 -0.22 4.63
CA LEU A 14 24.26 1.06 5.15
C LEU A 14 24.80 1.25 6.57
N ASN A 15 25.01 2.51 6.95
CA ASN A 15 25.61 2.86 8.23
C ASN A 15 25.04 4.18 8.75
N ARG A 16 25.62 4.68 9.86
CA ARG A 16 25.19 5.93 10.49
C ARG A 16 25.16 7.11 9.52
N THR A 17 26.15 7.27 8.64
CA THR A 17 26.19 8.37 7.67
C THR A 17 24.98 8.39 6.74
N HIS A 18 24.45 7.22 6.38
CA HIS A 18 23.23 7.12 5.55
C HIS A 18 21.98 7.55 6.31
N ILE A 19 21.86 7.15 7.58
CA ILE A 19 20.79 7.61 8.48
C ILE A 19 20.88 9.13 8.64
N ASP A 20 22.07 9.65 8.88
CA ASP A 20 22.36 11.07 9.08
C ASP A 20 22.01 11.91 7.86
N ALA A 21 22.37 11.44 6.67
CA ALA A 21 22.01 12.07 5.41
C ALA A 21 20.50 12.06 5.17
N PHE A 22 19.81 10.97 5.55
CA PHE A 22 18.35 10.91 5.50
C PHE A 22 17.76 11.93 6.48
N MET A 23 18.10 11.86 7.77
CA MET A 23 17.56 12.73 8.81
C MET A 23 17.83 14.22 8.52
N THR A 24 19.00 14.58 7.99
CA THR A 24 19.32 15.95 7.57
C THR A 24 18.34 16.48 6.54
N LYS A 25 17.88 15.62 5.63
CA LYS A 25 16.90 15.99 4.61
C LYS A 25 15.49 16.09 5.16
N TRP A 26 15.13 15.22 6.10
CA TRP A 26 13.77 15.11 6.64
C TRP A 26 13.52 15.95 7.91
N LYS A 27 14.54 16.51 8.55
CA LYS A 27 14.38 17.22 9.82
C LYS A 27 13.47 18.45 9.77
N HIS A 28 13.31 19.08 8.60
CA HIS A 28 12.44 20.26 8.42
C HIS A 28 11.01 19.90 7.96
N TYR A 29 10.75 18.62 7.72
CA TYR A 29 9.51 18.09 7.20
C TYR A 29 8.62 17.63 8.36
N GLY A 30 8.16 18.57 9.18
CA GLY A 30 7.48 18.30 10.46
C GLY A 30 6.38 17.24 10.38
N TRP A 31 5.41 17.43 9.48
CA TRP A 31 4.33 16.43 9.27
C TRP A 31 4.87 15.02 9.05
N HIS A 32 6.00 14.85 8.36
CA HIS A 32 6.56 13.54 8.04
C HIS A 32 7.27 12.86 9.22
N HIS A 33 7.49 13.54 10.33
CA HIS A 33 8.09 12.91 11.52
C HIS A 33 7.18 11.84 12.14
N GLN A 34 5.87 11.89 11.89
CA GLN A 34 4.93 10.82 12.23
C GLN A 34 5.23 9.50 11.49
N SER A 35 5.94 9.56 10.37
CA SER A 35 6.32 8.42 9.53
C SER A 35 7.69 7.83 9.92
N MET A 36 8.40 8.45 10.85
CA MET A 36 9.65 7.94 11.42
C MET A 36 9.31 7.02 12.59
N ILE A 37 9.41 5.73 12.37
CA ILE A 37 8.95 4.72 13.32
C ILE A 37 10.14 4.03 13.98
N PHE A 38 10.00 3.79 15.27
CA PHE A 38 10.95 3.00 16.04
C PHE A 38 10.23 1.83 16.70
N ILE A 39 10.62 0.61 16.34
CA ILE A 39 10.24 -0.59 17.07
C ILE A 39 11.37 -0.94 18.03
N TYR A 40 11.05 -1.09 19.32
CA TYR A 40 12.01 -1.45 20.36
C TYR A 40 11.38 -2.36 21.39
N GLN A 41 12.02 -3.49 21.69
CA GLN A 41 11.51 -4.50 22.60
C GLN A 41 10.05 -4.84 22.28
N ASN A 42 9.78 -5.01 20.99
CA ASN A 42 8.47 -5.35 20.45
C ASN A 42 7.35 -4.32 20.74
N LYS A 43 7.72 -3.05 20.98
CA LYS A 43 6.81 -1.90 21.14
C LYS A 43 7.04 -0.89 20.03
N TRP A 44 5.98 -0.16 19.67
CA TRP A 44 5.98 0.84 18.60
C TRP A 44 6.06 2.25 19.18
N TYR A 45 7.01 3.05 18.69
CA TYR A 45 7.26 4.42 19.14
C TYR A 45 7.38 5.39 17.96
N TYR A 46 7.09 6.66 18.25
CA TYR A 46 7.27 7.80 17.35
C TYR A 46 8.35 8.74 17.92
N PRO A 47 9.65 8.46 17.70
CA PRO A 47 10.75 9.16 18.37
C PRO A 47 10.82 10.65 18.07
N PHE A 48 10.15 11.13 17.02
CA PHE A 48 10.16 12.55 16.60
C PHE A 48 8.76 13.19 16.60
N HIS A 49 7.83 12.63 17.37
CA HIS A 49 6.46 13.12 17.50
C HIS A 49 6.13 13.45 18.97
N VAL A 50 5.29 14.44 19.27
CA VAL A 50 4.89 14.75 20.66
C VAL A 50 4.14 13.60 21.33
N ALA A 51 3.24 12.94 20.58
CA ALA A 51 2.57 11.69 20.95
C ALA A 51 3.48 10.44 20.79
N TRP A 52 4.66 10.45 21.40
CA TRP A 52 5.75 9.50 21.16
C TRP A 52 5.45 8.03 21.52
N ASN A 53 4.51 7.80 22.44
CA ASN A 53 4.03 6.49 22.89
C ASN A 53 2.56 6.26 22.54
N HIS A 54 2.02 6.95 21.52
CA HIS A 54 0.64 6.80 21.07
C HIS A 54 0.27 5.33 20.79
N THR A 55 -0.95 4.94 21.17
CA THR A 55 -1.50 3.60 20.90
C THR A 55 -2.90 3.67 20.32
N GLN A 56 -3.22 2.78 19.37
CA GLN A 56 -4.57 2.71 18.80
C GLN A 56 -5.49 1.74 19.55
N LEU A 57 -4.97 0.96 20.50
CA LEU A 57 -5.73 -0.06 21.22
C LEU A 57 -6.80 0.52 22.16
N THR A 58 -6.75 1.83 22.44
CA THR A 58 -7.70 2.52 23.32
C THR A 58 -8.51 3.54 22.53
N LYS A 59 -9.85 3.48 22.63
CA LYS A 59 -10.79 4.35 21.91
C LYS A 59 -10.61 5.86 22.13
N ASP A 60 -9.93 6.27 23.20
CA ASP A 60 -9.82 7.67 23.61
C ASP A 60 -8.61 8.42 23.02
N GLN A 61 -7.78 7.78 22.18
CA GLN A 61 -6.51 8.33 21.69
C GLN A 61 -6.54 8.88 20.24
N TYR A 62 -7.68 9.35 19.73
CA TYR A 62 -7.84 9.71 18.30
C TYR A 62 -7.17 11.02 17.83
N GLU A 63 -6.48 11.79 18.70
CA GLU A 63 -5.98 13.13 18.34
C GLU A 63 -4.44 13.23 18.26
N ALA A 64 -3.78 12.21 17.72
CA ALA A 64 -2.33 12.25 17.53
C ALA A 64 -1.88 12.93 16.22
N GLY A 65 -2.79 13.20 15.28
CA GLY A 65 -2.42 13.75 13.97
C GLY A 65 -1.57 12.80 13.13
N ILE A 66 -1.66 11.49 13.39
CA ILE A 66 -0.95 10.44 12.66
C ILE A 66 -1.87 9.93 11.53
N THR A 67 -1.30 9.69 10.35
CA THR A 67 -2.06 9.31 9.17
C THR A 67 -2.62 7.89 9.30
N LEU A 68 -3.78 7.69 8.69
CA LEU A 68 -4.48 6.40 8.64
C LEU A 68 -3.59 5.24 8.15
N TRP A 69 -2.63 5.50 7.25
CA TRP A 69 -1.71 4.49 6.74
C TRP A 69 -0.77 3.93 7.83
N VAL A 70 -0.16 4.84 8.59
CA VAL A 70 0.77 4.51 9.66
C VAL A 70 0.01 3.91 10.84
N GLU A 71 -1.10 4.55 11.21
CA GLU A 71 -1.99 4.11 12.29
C GLU A 71 -2.55 2.70 12.07
N ALA A 72 -3.06 2.38 10.87
CA ALA A 72 -3.53 1.04 10.57
C ALA A 72 -2.41 -0.01 10.72
N THR A 73 -1.18 0.33 10.30
CA THR A 73 -0.04 -0.58 10.47
C THR A 73 0.30 -0.78 11.94
N GLN A 74 0.29 0.29 12.73
CA GLN A 74 0.49 0.24 14.18
C GLN A 74 -0.57 -0.61 14.88
N TYR A 75 -1.85 -0.42 14.57
CA TYR A 75 -2.96 -1.17 15.15
C TYR A 75 -2.76 -2.68 15.01
N TYR A 76 -2.43 -3.14 13.80
CA TYR A 76 -2.18 -4.56 13.56
C TYR A 76 -0.88 -5.05 14.17
N PHE A 77 0.19 -4.25 14.16
CA PHE A 77 1.40 -4.56 14.90
C PHE A 77 1.09 -4.84 16.38
N GLN A 78 0.35 -3.93 17.03
CA GLN A 78 -0.02 -4.03 18.45
C GLN A 78 -0.85 -5.29 18.71
N ASN A 79 -1.87 -5.56 17.89
CA ASN A 79 -2.71 -6.76 17.99
C ASN A 79 -1.95 -8.08 17.84
N PHE A 80 -0.84 -8.09 17.08
CA PHE A 80 -0.04 -9.30 16.85
C PHE A 80 1.26 -9.35 17.65
N SER A 81 1.64 -8.30 18.37
CA SER A 81 2.89 -8.20 19.11
C SER A 81 3.06 -9.31 20.16
N SER A 82 1.99 -9.78 20.79
CA SER A 82 2.06 -10.92 21.73
C SER A 82 2.33 -12.28 21.05
N GLN A 83 2.18 -12.37 19.72
CA GLN A 83 2.28 -13.61 18.95
C GLN A 83 3.42 -13.58 17.92
N ILE A 84 3.95 -12.40 17.62
CA ILE A 84 4.96 -12.14 16.60
C ILE A 84 6.01 -11.24 17.23
N GLU A 85 7.23 -11.73 17.30
CA GLU A 85 8.39 -10.94 17.75
C GLU A 85 8.95 -10.16 16.56
N PHE A 86 8.84 -8.83 16.62
CA PHE A 86 9.39 -7.91 15.64
C PHE A 86 10.78 -7.43 16.08
N PRO A 87 11.76 -7.35 15.15
CA PRO A 87 13.10 -6.91 15.50
C PRO A 87 13.15 -5.42 15.81
N ASP A 88 14.04 -5.04 16.72
CA ASP A 88 14.34 -3.63 16.99
C ASP A 88 14.80 -2.94 15.70
N THR A 89 14.07 -1.91 15.27
CA THR A 89 14.25 -1.31 13.94
C THR A 89 13.82 0.14 13.94
N PHE A 90 14.64 1.02 13.36
CA PHE A 90 14.25 2.37 12.98
C PHE A 90 14.07 2.48 11.47
N PHE A 91 12.91 2.95 11.03
CA PHE A 91 12.55 2.99 9.62
C PHE A 91 11.59 4.14 9.32
N PHE A 92 11.52 4.50 8.04
CA PHE A 92 10.56 5.47 7.54
C PHE A 92 9.44 4.75 6.79
N LEU A 93 8.20 4.89 7.25
CA LEU A 93 7.00 4.33 6.62
C LEU A 93 6.22 5.44 5.93
N SER A 94 6.33 5.52 4.60
CA SER A 94 5.67 6.54 3.80
C SER A 94 4.15 6.54 3.99
N ASP A 95 3.64 7.74 4.22
CA ASP A 95 2.22 8.10 4.34
C ASP A 95 1.61 8.62 3.03
N GLN A 96 2.20 8.30 1.87
CA GLN A 96 1.77 8.83 0.58
C GLN A 96 1.43 7.74 -0.41
N ASP A 97 0.47 8.04 -1.28
CA ASP A 97 -0.01 7.14 -2.34
C ASP A 97 1.07 6.73 -3.34
N GLN A 98 2.10 7.55 -3.57
CA GLN A 98 3.18 7.24 -4.52
C GLN A 98 4.50 6.83 -3.86
N GLY A 99 4.65 6.96 -2.55
CA GLY A 99 5.95 6.87 -1.90
C GLY A 99 6.79 8.15 -2.08
N TRP A 100 7.79 8.32 -1.22
CA TRP A 100 8.64 9.52 -1.20
C TRP A 100 9.98 9.36 -1.94
N CYS A 101 10.36 8.14 -2.30
CA CYS A 101 11.72 7.78 -2.70
C CYS A 101 11.84 7.28 -4.14
N ASN A 102 10.79 7.44 -4.95
CA ASN A 102 10.76 7.13 -6.38
C ASN A 102 11.82 7.87 -7.21
N PHE A 103 12.60 8.77 -6.59
CA PHE A 103 13.54 9.64 -7.26
C PHE A 103 15.03 9.29 -7.05
N GLY A 104 15.33 8.08 -6.59
CA GLY A 104 16.70 7.54 -6.53
C GLY A 104 17.41 7.71 -5.18
N PHE A 105 18.56 7.04 -5.05
CA PHE A 105 19.35 6.93 -3.81
C PHE A 105 19.79 8.28 -3.25
N ASP A 106 20.25 9.20 -4.11
CA ASP A 106 20.70 10.54 -3.67
C ASP A 106 19.60 11.33 -2.96
N ARG A 107 18.33 11.02 -3.27
CA ARG A 107 17.20 11.65 -2.61
C ARG A 107 16.73 10.92 -1.36
N CYS A 108 16.97 9.63 -1.24
CA CYS A 108 16.67 8.83 -0.07
C CYS A 108 17.84 7.87 0.20
N PRO A 109 18.84 8.28 1.01
CA PRO A 109 20.01 7.46 1.31
C PRO A 109 19.71 6.33 2.32
N MET A 110 18.48 6.27 2.84
CA MET A 110 17.94 5.21 3.68
C MET A 110 16.65 4.64 3.04
N PRO A 111 16.40 3.32 3.08
CA PRO A 111 15.22 2.74 2.48
C PRO A 111 13.93 3.21 3.15
N ALA A 112 13.05 3.84 2.36
CA ALA A 112 11.68 4.09 2.76
C ALA A 112 10.81 2.87 2.47
N MET A 113 9.92 2.56 3.41
CA MET A 113 8.85 1.60 3.22
C MET A 113 7.64 2.30 2.61
N ALA A 114 7.04 1.74 1.57
CA ALA A 114 5.87 2.32 0.94
C ALA A 114 4.89 1.23 0.50
N ILE A 115 3.61 1.58 0.41
CA ILE A 115 2.56 0.63 0.06
C ILE A 115 2.62 0.20 -1.40
N THR A 116 3.00 1.14 -2.26
CA THR A 116 3.22 0.92 -3.67
C THR A 116 4.55 1.52 -4.09
N LYS A 117 5.01 1.14 -5.28
CA LYS A 117 6.13 1.81 -5.95
C LYS A 117 6.01 1.76 -7.46
N ARG A 118 6.67 2.72 -8.11
CA ARG A 118 6.64 2.88 -9.56
C ARG A 118 7.72 2.04 -10.23
N GLY A 119 7.33 0.87 -10.74
CA GLY A 119 8.24 -0.01 -11.45
C GLY A 119 9.16 -0.84 -10.53
N PRO A 120 9.92 -1.79 -11.11
CA PRO A 120 10.79 -2.66 -10.35
C PRO A 120 12.02 -1.98 -9.76
N ASP A 121 12.51 -0.93 -10.42
CA ASP A 121 13.80 -0.28 -10.09
C ASP A 121 13.66 0.84 -9.06
N ALA A 122 12.43 1.18 -8.67
CA ALA A 122 12.16 2.10 -7.58
C ALA A 122 12.79 1.60 -6.26
N MET A 123 13.34 2.55 -5.51
CA MET A 123 14.10 2.32 -4.28
C MET A 123 13.20 2.08 -3.07
N GLU A 124 11.89 2.30 -3.15
CA GLU A 124 11.00 1.93 -2.06
C GLU A 124 10.99 0.41 -1.80
N LEU A 125 10.95 0.07 -0.51
CA LEU A 125 10.65 -1.27 -0.04
C LEU A 125 9.14 -1.41 0.12
N LEU A 126 8.54 -2.37 -0.59
CA LEU A 126 7.09 -2.57 -0.52
C LEU A 126 6.68 -3.12 0.84
N SER A 127 5.84 -2.35 1.54
CA SER A 127 5.22 -2.69 2.82
C SER A 127 3.73 -3.00 2.64
N PRO A 128 3.14 -3.88 3.45
CA PRO A 128 1.72 -4.20 3.34
C PRO A 128 0.81 -3.00 3.65
N PHE A 129 -0.19 -2.78 2.79
CA PHE A 129 -1.30 -1.88 3.11
C PHE A 129 -2.21 -2.51 4.17
N MET A 130 -2.36 -1.84 5.31
CA MET A 130 -3.10 -2.37 6.45
C MET A 130 -4.49 -1.76 6.64
N VAL A 131 -4.83 -0.68 5.93
CA VAL A 131 -6.14 -0.06 6.06
C VAL A 131 -7.22 -1.02 5.56
N ALA A 132 -8.21 -1.27 6.42
CA ALA A 132 -9.32 -2.18 6.17
C ALA A 132 -8.88 -3.55 5.63
N SER A 133 -7.82 -4.11 6.22
CA SER A 133 -7.16 -5.32 5.72
C SER A 133 -7.84 -6.63 6.14
N GLU A 134 -8.85 -6.54 7.03
CA GLU A 134 -9.74 -7.62 7.44
C GLU A 134 -10.94 -7.76 6.53
N HIS A 135 -11.01 -8.89 5.82
CA HIS A 135 -12.13 -9.22 4.95
C HIS A 135 -12.56 -10.68 5.12
N PRO A 136 -13.87 -10.95 5.28
CA PRO A 136 -14.37 -12.30 5.10
C PRO A 136 -14.27 -12.67 3.61
N LEU A 137 -14.43 -13.97 3.34
CA LEU A 137 -14.60 -14.44 1.98
C LEU A 137 -16.04 -14.20 1.54
N TYR A 138 -16.22 -13.63 0.36
CA TYR A 138 -17.51 -13.39 -0.25
C TYR A 138 -17.73 -14.42 -1.34
N ASN A 139 -18.73 -15.28 -1.15
CA ASN A 139 -19.11 -16.30 -2.11
C ASN A 139 -20.51 -16.03 -2.65
N TYR A 140 -20.72 -16.30 -3.93
CA TYR A 140 -22.02 -16.22 -4.59
C TYR A 140 -22.07 -17.27 -5.71
N PRO A 141 -23.15 -18.06 -5.86
CA PRO A 141 -23.22 -19.12 -6.87
C PRO A 141 -22.85 -18.58 -8.26
N PHE A 142 -21.82 -19.17 -8.86
CA PHE A 142 -21.15 -18.61 -10.05
C PHE A 142 -22.11 -18.48 -11.25
N GLU A 143 -23.05 -19.42 -11.36
CA GLU A 143 -24.10 -19.47 -12.38
C GLU A 143 -25.12 -18.35 -12.24
N LEU A 144 -25.34 -17.85 -11.02
CA LEU A 144 -26.29 -16.77 -10.72
C LEU A 144 -25.64 -15.38 -10.81
N LYS A 145 -24.32 -15.30 -10.94
CA LYS A 145 -23.61 -14.03 -11.07
C LYS A 145 -24.00 -13.34 -12.38
N HIS A 146 -24.12 -12.02 -12.33
CA HIS A 146 -24.27 -11.19 -13.52
C HIS A 146 -23.06 -11.38 -14.45
N ASP A 147 -23.32 -11.73 -15.71
CA ASP A 147 -22.30 -12.02 -16.71
C ASP A 147 -21.74 -10.75 -17.36
N LYS A 148 -21.22 -9.84 -16.53
CA LYS A 148 -20.66 -8.54 -16.95
C LYS A 148 -19.37 -8.22 -16.20
N ALA A 149 -18.52 -7.42 -16.81
CA ALA A 149 -17.40 -6.75 -16.15
C ALA A 149 -17.90 -5.60 -15.28
N PHE A 150 -17.62 -5.66 -13.98
CA PHE A 150 -18.15 -4.71 -13.01
C PHE A 150 -17.10 -3.79 -12.40
N PHE A 151 -17.44 -2.49 -12.28
CA PHE A 151 -16.68 -1.49 -11.53
C PHE A 151 -17.60 -0.46 -10.87
N ASN A 152 -17.33 -0.11 -9.61
CA ASN A 152 -17.94 1.00 -8.90
C ASN A 152 -16.84 1.77 -8.14
N GLY A 153 -16.67 3.06 -8.39
CA GLY A 153 -15.58 3.82 -7.79
C GLY A 153 -15.55 5.30 -8.14
N ARG A 154 -14.64 6.06 -7.54
CA ARG A 154 -14.39 7.47 -7.90
C ARG A 154 -13.61 7.58 -9.23
N PRO A 155 -13.74 8.68 -9.99
CA PRO A 155 -13.13 8.86 -11.31
C PRO A 155 -11.61 8.92 -11.38
N ASN A 156 -10.89 9.00 -10.23
CA ASN A 156 -9.44 9.20 -10.09
C ASN A 156 -8.59 8.91 -11.34
N TRP A 157 -7.78 9.90 -11.72
CA TRP A 157 -7.09 10.03 -13.01
C TRP A 157 -5.78 9.23 -13.09
N GLY A 158 -5.82 7.91 -12.93
CA GLY A 158 -4.71 6.94 -13.07
C GLY A 158 -3.33 7.48 -13.46
N ALA A 159 -2.37 7.59 -12.54
CA ALA A 159 -0.98 7.94 -12.88
C ALA A 159 -0.20 6.79 -13.56
N SER A 160 -0.86 5.70 -13.94
CA SER A 160 -0.31 4.71 -14.87
C SER A 160 -0.76 5.08 -16.29
N PRO A 161 0.12 5.65 -17.14
CA PRO A 161 -0.26 6.08 -18.48
C PRO A 161 -0.84 4.91 -19.29
N LYS A 162 -1.99 5.12 -19.92
CA LYS A 162 -2.60 4.19 -20.86
C LYS A 162 -2.63 4.82 -22.24
N ILE A 163 -1.55 4.62 -22.99
CA ILE A 163 -1.40 5.22 -24.32
C ILE A 163 -1.56 4.12 -25.36
N PHE A 164 -2.62 4.21 -26.16
CA PHE A 164 -2.85 3.31 -27.29
C PHE A 164 -3.00 4.15 -28.55
N ASN A 165 -2.23 3.83 -29.59
CA ASN A 165 -2.24 4.55 -30.87
C ASN A 165 -2.12 6.08 -30.71
N GLY A 166 -1.25 6.54 -29.80
CA GLY A 166 -1.02 7.96 -29.50
C GLY A 166 -2.10 8.64 -28.65
N THR A 167 -3.16 7.94 -28.24
CA THR A 167 -4.23 8.47 -27.40
C THR A 167 -4.08 8.03 -25.96
N THR A 168 -4.17 8.98 -25.02
CA THR A 168 -4.16 8.70 -23.57
C THR A 168 -5.57 8.40 -23.07
N TYR A 169 -5.72 7.29 -22.37
CA TYR A 169 -6.97 6.85 -21.75
C TYR A 169 -6.89 6.94 -20.23
N TRP A 170 -7.97 7.42 -19.61
CA TRP A 170 -8.15 7.35 -18.16
C TRP A 170 -8.99 6.13 -17.83
N SER A 171 -8.38 5.07 -17.28
CA SER A 171 -8.99 3.72 -17.25
C SER A 171 -10.41 3.71 -16.66
N ARG A 172 -10.64 4.41 -15.55
CA ARG A 172 -11.96 4.51 -14.89
C ARG A 172 -13.00 5.25 -15.72
N ALA A 173 -12.64 6.41 -16.26
CA ALA A 173 -13.53 7.20 -17.12
C ALA A 173 -13.85 6.46 -18.43
N HIS A 174 -12.83 5.82 -19.01
CA HIS A 174 -12.96 5.02 -20.21
C HIS A 174 -13.90 3.84 -20.02
N MET A 175 -13.72 3.05 -18.95
CA MET A 175 -14.61 1.94 -18.63
C MET A 175 -16.06 2.41 -18.35
N SER A 176 -16.21 3.57 -17.71
CA SER A 176 -17.52 4.20 -17.49
C SER A 176 -18.22 4.61 -18.79
N ASN A 177 -17.47 5.08 -19.78
CA ASN A 177 -18.00 5.37 -21.13
C ASN A 177 -18.32 4.08 -21.89
N LEU A 178 -17.43 3.07 -21.82
CA LEU A 178 -17.67 1.76 -22.43
C LEU A 178 -18.93 1.09 -21.89
N SER A 179 -19.23 1.26 -20.59
CA SER A 179 -20.47 0.82 -19.92
C SER A 179 -21.77 1.45 -20.49
N MET A 180 -21.66 2.60 -21.18
CA MET A 180 -22.77 3.20 -21.92
C MET A 180 -22.90 2.65 -23.34
N ARG A 181 -21.77 2.29 -23.98
CA ARG A 181 -21.73 1.72 -25.34
C ARG A 181 -22.06 0.23 -25.37
N GLU A 182 -21.62 -0.50 -24.36
CA GLU A 182 -21.68 -1.97 -24.24
C GLU A 182 -22.37 -2.40 -22.92
N PRO A 183 -23.62 -1.94 -22.66
CA PRO A 183 -24.27 -2.11 -21.35
C PRO A 183 -24.55 -3.58 -21.00
N ASP A 184 -24.60 -4.48 -21.99
CA ASP A 184 -24.81 -5.90 -21.77
C ASP A 184 -23.54 -6.64 -21.33
N ARG A 185 -22.38 -6.02 -21.48
CA ARG A 185 -21.07 -6.64 -21.20
C ARG A 185 -20.32 -5.94 -20.08
N VAL A 186 -20.49 -4.62 -19.95
CA VAL A 186 -19.76 -3.81 -18.97
C VAL A 186 -20.74 -3.01 -18.12
N GLN A 187 -20.61 -3.11 -16.81
CA GLN A 187 -21.27 -2.28 -15.81
C GLN A 187 -20.20 -1.57 -14.98
N ALA A 188 -19.64 -0.51 -15.53
CA ALA A 188 -18.74 0.40 -14.82
C ALA A 188 -19.48 1.71 -14.54
N ALA A 189 -19.49 2.16 -13.29
CA ALA A 189 -20.14 3.41 -12.89
C ALA A 189 -19.26 4.22 -11.94
N LEU A 190 -19.26 5.54 -12.11
CA LEU A 190 -18.42 6.45 -11.33
C LEU A 190 -19.22 7.26 -10.31
N MET A 191 -18.66 7.36 -9.11
CA MET A 191 -19.17 8.20 -8.03
C MET A 191 -18.60 9.62 -8.17
N GLY A 192 -19.41 10.64 -7.89
CA GLY A 192 -19.02 12.05 -7.95
C GLY A 192 -19.87 12.86 -8.92
N GLU A 193 -19.40 14.07 -9.23
CA GLU A 193 -20.10 14.99 -10.12
C GLU A 193 -19.91 14.59 -11.59
N GLN A 194 -20.99 14.61 -12.36
CA GLN A 194 -21.00 14.13 -13.76
C GLN A 194 -20.00 14.88 -14.65
N GLN A 195 -19.72 16.14 -14.35
CA GLN A 195 -18.74 16.97 -15.05
C GLN A 195 -17.32 16.39 -15.05
N TRP A 196 -16.97 15.52 -14.11
CA TRP A 196 -15.65 14.88 -14.05
C TRP A 196 -15.54 13.66 -14.98
N PHE A 197 -16.64 13.16 -15.55
CA PHE A 197 -16.66 11.98 -16.42
C PHE A 197 -17.78 12.06 -17.47
N LEU A 198 -17.70 13.05 -18.36
CA LEU A 198 -18.69 13.29 -19.39
C LEU A 198 -18.96 12.04 -20.27
N GLY A 199 -20.24 11.77 -20.52
CA GLY A 199 -20.69 10.60 -21.29
C GLY A 199 -20.52 9.25 -20.57
N GLY A 200 -19.97 9.21 -19.35
CA GLY A 200 -19.85 7.99 -18.55
C GLY A 200 -21.07 7.72 -17.68
N ARG A 201 -21.27 6.46 -17.29
CA ARG A 201 -22.30 6.03 -16.35
C ARG A 201 -22.03 6.57 -14.94
N LYS A 202 -23.02 7.23 -14.34
CA LYS A 202 -23.00 7.67 -12.94
C LYS A 202 -23.42 6.54 -12.01
N ALA A 203 -22.73 6.38 -10.89
CA ALA A 203 -23.15 5.48 -9.82
C ALA A 203 -24.21 6.15 -8.94
N GLU A 204 -25.22 5.38 -8.54
CA GLU A 204 -26.23 5.81 -7.54
C GLU A 204 -25.65 5.88 -6.12
N GLY A 205 -24.59 5.11 -5.86
CA GLY A 205 -23.89 5.08 -4.59
C GLY A 205 -22.73 4.09 -4.59
N GLU A 206 -22.09 3.94 -3.42
CA GLU A 206 -21.05 2.94 -3.21
C GLU A 206 -21.66 1.54 -3.13
N VAL A 207 -21.07 0.60 -3.87
CA VAL A 207 -21.47 -0.81 -3.82
C VAL A 207 -20.54 -1.56 -2.86
N SER A 208 -21.11 -2.27 -1.89
CA SER A 208 -20.32 -3.05 -0.94
C SER A 208 -19.53 -4.18 -1.63
N LEU A 209 -18.43 -4.61 -1.02
CA LEU A 209 -17.62 -5.71 -1.53
C LEU A 209 -18.40 -7.05 -1.62
N LYS A 210 -19.33 -7.27 -0.68
CA LYS A 210 -20.28 -8.39 -0.72
C LYS A 210 -21.12 -8.37 -2.01
N ASN A 211 -21.56 -7.19 -2.44
CA ASN A 211 -22.36 -7.05 -3.66
C ASN A 211 -21.49 -7.07 -4.93
N HIS A 212 -20.19 -6.75 -4.85
CA HIS A 212 -19.26 -6.99 -5.95
C HIS A 212 -19.19 -8.49 -6.31
N ALA A 213 -19.31 -9.39 -5.32
CA ALA A 213 -19.31 -10.84 -5.56
C ALA A 213 -20.52 -11.32 -6.39
N ARG A 214 -21.53 -10.49 -6.66
CA ARG A 214 -22.66 -10.85 -7.54
C ARG A 214 -22.31 -10.76 -9.03
N TRP A 215 -21.12 -10.31 -9.38
CA TRP A 215 -20.68 -10.14 -10.77
C TRP A 215 -19.64 -11.19 -11.13
N LYS A 216 -19.71 -11.80 -12.33
CA LYS A 216 -18.74 -12.81 -12.76
C LYS A 216 -17.34 -12.23 -12.85
N TYR A 217 -17.22 -10.98 -13.32
CA TYR A 217 -15.96 -10.29 -13.52
C TYR A 217 -15.93 -9.00 -12.71
N VAL A 218 -14.86 -8.79 -11.93
CA VAL A 218 -14.65 -7.57 -11.14
C VAL A 218 -13.37 -6.87 -11.58
N MET A 219 -13.46 -5.59 -11.92
CA MET A 219 -12.32 -4.82 -12.43
C MET A 219 -11.55 -4.13 -11.31
N ASN A 220 -10.24 -4.32 -11.31
CA ASN A 220 -9.30 -3.48 -10.59
C ASN A 220 -8.69 -2.45 -11.54
N LEU A 221 -9.10 -1.19 -11.37
CA LEU A 221 -8.61 -0.04 -12.13
C LEU A 221 -7.84 0.91 -11.21
N ASP A 222 -6.71 1.40 -11.69
CA ASP A 222 -5.78 2.24 -10.94
C ASP A 222 -6.44 3.53 -10.43
N GLY A 223 -5.92 4.04 -9.30
CA GLY A 223 -6.41 5.23 -8.62
C GLY A 223 -5.62 6.47 -8.99
N VAL A 224 -5.11 7.20 -8.01
CA VAL A 224 -4.02 8.16 -8.29
C VAL A 224 -2.77 7.37 -8.64
N THR A 225 -2.47 6.30 -7.91
CA THR A 225 -1.39 5.36 -8.20
C THR A 225 -1.96 3.94 -8.35
N TYR A 226 -1.68 3.04 -7.42
CA TYR A 226 -2.36 1.76 -7.28
C TYR A 226 -3.83 1.95 -6.87
N ALA A 227 -4.55 0.85 -6.74
CA ALA A 227 -5.86 0.85 -6.10
C ALA A 227 -5.87 -0.18 -4.96
N GLY A 228 -5.93 0.31 -3.71
CA GLY A 228 -6.00 -0.55 -2.52
C GLY A 228 -7.19 -1.53 -2.51
N ARG A 229 -8.15 -1.36 -3.43
CA ARG A 229 -9.22 -2.33 -3.68
C ARG A 229 -8.74 -3.67 -4.23
N LEU A 230 -7.56 -3.77 -4.87
CA LEU A 230 -7.10 -5.00 -5.51
C LEU A 230 -7.16 -6.17 -4.52
N SER A 231 -6.49 -6.02 -3.37
CA SER A 231 -6.50 -7.04 -2.31
C SER A 231 -7.91 -7.35 -1.77
N ARG A 232 -8.81 -6.37 -1.78
CA ARG A 232 -10.20 -6.52 -1.32
C ARG A 232 -11.03 -7.32 -2.33
N LEU A 233 -10.95 -6.98 -3.62
CA LEU A 233 -11.62 -7.69 -4.71
C LEU A 233 -11.22 -9.16 -4.76
N MET A 234 -9.96 -9.47 -4.44
CA MET A 234 -9.49 -10.84 -4.38
C MET A 234 -10.19 -11.70 -3.30
N HIS A 235 -10.89 -11.12 -2.32
CA HIS A 235 -11.69 -11.88 -1.35
C HIS A 235 -13.07 -12.30 -1.89
N THR A 236 -13.44 -11.83 -3.08
CA THR A 236 -14.62 -12.32 -3.80
C THR A 236 -14.28 -13.60 -4.57
N ASP A 237 -15.28 -14.45 -4.82
CA ASP A 237 -15.20 -15.59 -5.74
C ASP A 237 -15.55 -15.18 -7.19
N SER A 238 -15.13 -13.99 -7.59
CA SER A 238 -15.30 -13.45 -8.93
C SER A 238 -13.98 -13.43 -9.69
N VAL A 239 -14.05 -13.46 -11.01
CA VAL A 239 -12.89 -13.39 -11.90
C VAL A 239 -12.33 -11.97 -11.82
N LEU A 240 -11.09 -11.85 -11.33
CA LEU A 240 -10.41 -10.57 -11.25
C LEU A 240 -9.91 -10.15 -12.63
N LEU A 241 -10.43 -9.03 -13.14
CA LEU A 241 -9.88 -8.33 -14.29
C LEU A 241 -8.93 -7.25 -13.76
N LYS A 242 -7.63 -7.41 -14.01
CA LYS A 242 -6.61 -6.53 -13.44
C LYS A 242 -6.02 -5.64 -14.53
N GLU A 243 -6.10 -4.33 -14.33
CA GLU A 243 -5.39 -3.36 -15.16
C GLU A 243 -3.87 -3.62 -15.18
N GLU A 244 -3.28 -3.54 -16.37
CA GLU A 244 -1.83 -3.50 -16.54
C GLU A 244 -1.28 -2.19 -15.98
N THR A 245 -0.39 -2.27 -15.00
CA THR A 245 0.02 -1.11 -14.21
C THR A 245 1.50 -1.12 -13.91
N ILE A 246 2.08 0.08 -13.88
CA ILE A 246 3.44 0.31 -13.41
C ILE A 246 3.54 0.33 -11.88
N TRP A 247 2.41 0.32 -11.16
CA TRP A 247 2.36 0.37 -9.71
C TRP A 247 2.34 -1.03 -9.10
N PHE A 248 3.37 -1.35 -8.33
CA PHE A 248 3.50 -2.65 -7.66
C PHE A 248 3.06 -2.55 -6.21
N GLU A 249 2.27 -3.52 -5.72
CA GLU A 249 2.06 -3.74 -4.29
C GLU A 249 2.88 -4.96 -3.84
N PHE A 250 3.08 -5.15 -2.53
CA PHE A 250 4.00 -6.17 -2.00
C PHE A 250 3.72 -7.62 -2.48
N PHE A 251 2.48 -7.92 -2.84
CA PHE A 251 2.03 -9.26 -3.26
C PHE A 251 1.91 -9.43 -4.77
N THR A 252 1.87 -8.36 -5.56
CA THR A 252 1.45 -8.44 -6.98
C THR A 252 2.41 -9.24 -7.84
N ARG A 253 3.71 -9.28 -7.49
CA ARG A 253 4.71 -10.12 -8.19
C ARG A 253 4.49 -11.62 -8.04
N ALA A 254 3.76 -12.06 -7.01
CA ALA A 254 3.40 -13.46 -6.82
C ALA A 254 2.10 -13.84 -7.53
N MET A 255 1.33 -12.85 -8.00
CA MET A 255 0.18 -13.09 -8.86
C MET A 255 0.64 -13.52 -10.25
N LYS A 256 -0.22 -14.27 -10.94
CA LYS A 256 0.09 -14.89 -12.23
C LYS A 256 -1.11 -14.72 -13.15
N GLU A 257 -0.86 -14.21 -14.34
CA GLU A 257 -1.83 -14.08 -15.42
C GLU A 257 -2.42 -15.45 -15.79
N GLY A 258 -3.74 -15.50 -16.03
CA GLY A 258 -4.46 -16.74 -16.36
C GLY A 258 -4.62 -17.74 -15.20
N VAL A 259 -3.97 -17.47 -14.06
CA VAL A 259 -4.08 -18.28 -12.83
C VAL A 259 -4.86 -17.53 -11.75
N HIS A 260 -4.52 -16.27 -11.51
CA HIS A 260 -5.09 -15.42 -10.44
C HIS A 260 -5.87 -14.21 -10.97
N TYR A 261 -5.71 -13.84 -12.24
CA TYR A 261 -6.40 -12.71 -12.85
C TYR A 261 -6.32 -12.81 -14.38
N LEU A 262 -7.17 -12.05 -15.05
CA LEU A 262 -7.08 -11.79 -16.49
C LEU A 262 -6.67 -10.32 -16.69
N PRO A 263 -5.69 -10.00 -17.56
CA PRO A 263 -5.20 -8.64 -17.72
C PRO A 263 -6.15 -7.83 -18.60
N ILE A 264 -6.29 -6.54 -18.32
CA ILE A 264 -6.98 -5.56 -19.16
C ILE A 264 -6.10 -4.31 -19.30
N PHE A 265 -6.36 -3.48 -20.31
CA PHE A 265 -5.48 -2.41 -20.75
C PHE A 265 -4.05 -2.89 -21.08
N LYS A 266 -3.94 -4.10 -21.62
CA LYS A 266 -2.68 -4.70 -22.07
C LYS A 266 -2.52 -4.56 -23.57
N ASN A 267 -3.59 -4.79 -24.33
CA ASN A 267 -3.57 -4.81 -25.80
C ASN A 267 -4.35 -3.64 -26.42
N GLY A 268 -5.21 -2.98 -25.66
CA GLY A 268 -6.02 -1.87 -26.14
C GLY A 268 -6.92 -1.28 -25.05
N PRO A 269 -7.60 -0.16 -25.35
CA PRO A 269 -8.48 0.51 -24.39
C PRO A 269 -9.79 -0.28 -24.13
N ASP A 270 -10.25 -1.06 -25.12
CA ASP A 270 -11.49 -1.85 -25.06
C ASP A 270 -11.21 -3.37 -24.91
N ASP A 271 -9.97 -3.77 -24.61
CA ASP A 271 -9.54 -5.19 -24.59
C ASP A 271 -10.25 -6.06 -23.53
N VAL A 272 -10.95 -5.45 -22.57
CA VAL A 272 -11.88 -6.15 -21.67
C VAL A 272 -12.95 -6.92 -22.45
N LEU A 273 -13.40 -6.39 -23.58
CA LEU A 273 -14.36 -7.06 -24.46
C LEU A 273 -13.74 -8.29 -25.12
N ASP A 274 -12.48 -8.23 -25.50
CA ASP A 274 -11.77 -9.38 -26.06
C ASP A 274 -11.60 -10.46 -25.00
N VAL A 275 -11.16 -10.08 -23.80
CA VAL A 275 -11.03 -11.00 -22.66
C VAL A 275 -12.35 -11.69 -22.34
N MET A 276 -13.46 -10.95 -22.28
CA MET A 276 -14.77 -11.54 -22.02
C MET A 276 -15.22 -12.49 -23.12
N ARG A 277 -14.96 -12.17 -24.39
CA ARG A 277 -15.30 -13.05 -25.53
C ARG A 277 -14.49 -14.34 -25.48
N ASP A 278 -13.18 -14.23 -25.27
CA ASP A 278 -12.24 -15.36 -25.37
C ASP A 278 -12.38 -16.32 -24.17
N TRP A 279 -12.87 -15.83 -23.03
CA TRP A 279 -13.04 -16.64 -21.81
C TRP A 279 -14.49 -16.97 -21.44
N GLY A 280 -15.49 -16.29 -21.99
CA GLY A 280 -16.89 -16.38 -21.55
C GLY A 280 -17.48 -17.80 -21.58
N ASN A 281 -17.08 -18.61 -22.55
CA ASN A 281 -17.53 -20.01 -22.68
C ASN A 281 -16.69 -21.02 -21.87
N ARG A 282 -15.69 -20.54 -21.11
CA ARG A 282 -14.74 -21.38 -20.36
C ARG A 282 -15.09 -21.40 -18.87
N THR A 283 -16.32 -21.76 -18.53
CA THR A 283 -16.86 -21.64 -17.15
C THR A 283 -15.98 -22.33 -16.10
N LEU A 284 -15.46 -23.53 -16.38
CA LEU A 284 -14.60 -24.26 -15.43
C LEU A 284 -13.26 -23.52 -15.19
N ASP A 285 -12.68 -22.93 -16.23
CA ASP A 285 -11.44 -22.16 -16.12
C ASP A 285 -11.68 -20.86 -15.34
N LEU A 286 -12.78 -20.16 -15.62
CA LEU A 286 -13.16 -18.94 -14.89
C LEU A 286 -13.37 -19.20 -13.39
N LYS A 287 -14.08 -20.28 -13.04
CA LYS A 287 -14.25 -20.72 -11.65
C LYS A 287 -12.90 -21.03 -10.99
N ARG A 288 -11.99 -21.69 -11.71
CA ARG A 288 -10.66 -22.00 -11.21
C ARG A 288 -9.84 -20.74 -10.97
N ILE A 289 -9.89 -19.76 -11.87
CA ILE A 289 -9.21 -18.47 -11.70
C ILE A 289 -9.77 -17.77 -10.46
N ALA A 290 -11.09 -17.58 -10.37
CA ALA A 290 -11.72 -16.93 -9.23
C ALA A 290 -11.39 -17.62 -7.89
N TRP A 291 -11.42 -18.95 -7.86
CA TRP A 291 -11.04 -19.73 -6.70
C TRP A 291 -9.57 -19.52 -6.32
N ASN A 292 -8.64 -19.60 -7.28
CA ASN A 292 -7.21 -19.36 -7.04
C ASN A 292 -6.95 -17.95 -6.48
N THR A 293 -7.61 -16.94 -7.03
CA THR A 293 -7.54 -15.55 -6.54
C THR A 293 -7.98 -15.45 -5.08
N GLN A 294 -9.10 -16.07 -4.74
CA GLN A 294 -9.64 -16.06 -3.38
C GLN A 294 -8.77 -16.85 -2.40
N GLN A 295 -8.22 -17.99 -2.82
CA GLN A 295 -7.28 -18.74 -1.99
C GLN A 295 -5.97 -17.97 -1.78
N PHE A 296 -5.48 -17.26 -2.79
CA PHE A 296 -4.33 -16.38 -2.65
C PHE A 296 -4.60 -15.30 -1.58
N ALA A 297 -5.76 -14.63 -1.65
CA ALA A 297 -6.15 -13.63 -0.67
C ALA A 297 -6.24 -14.20 0.75
N ARG A 298 -6.97 -15.32 0.92
CA ARG A 298 -7.11 -16.02 2.21
C ARG A 298 -5.76 -16.39 2.82
N ARG A 299 -4.81 -16.84 2.00
CA ARG A 299 -3.51 -17.35 2.44
C ARG A 299 -2.49 -16.26 2.73
N TYR A 300 -2.44 -15.23 1.88
CA TYR A 300 -1.32 -14.26 1.85
C TYR A 300 -1.76 -12.83 2.19
N LEU A 301 -3.05 -12.52 2.13
CA LEU A 301 -3.61 -11.18 2.33
C LEU A 301 -4.57 -11.12 3.53
N CYS A 302 -4.43 -12.01 4.51
CA CYS A 302 -5.04 -11.83 5.82
C CYS A 302 -4.12 -10.98 6.73
N PRO A 303 -4.63 -10.30 7.77
CA PRO A 303 -3.82 -9.43 8.62
C PRO A 303 -2.57 -10.10 9.19
N ARG A 304 -2.69 -11.35 9.66
CA ARG A 304 -1.56 -12.13 10.18
C ARG A 304 -0.49 -12.35 9.11
N ALA A 305 -0.89 -12.72 7.89
CA ALA A 305 0.07 -12.93 6.79
C ALA A 305 0.78 -11.64 6.40
N ARG A 306 0.07 -10.50 6.38
CA ARG A 306 0.67 -9.18 6.18
C ARG A 306 1.69 -8.85 7.27
N MET A 307 1.37 -9.10 8.54
CA MET A 307 2.30 -8.85 9.65
C MET A 307 3.52 -9.78 9.65
N LEU A 308 3.37 -11.04 9.20
CA LEU A 308 4.52 -11.93 8.99
C LEU A 308 5.43 -11.43 7.86
N TYR A 309 4.86 -10.92 6.76
CA TYR A 309 5.63 -10.25 5.72
C TYR A 309 6.33 -9.00 6.27
N PHE A 310 5.64 -8.18 7.07
CA PHE A 310 6.19 -6.97 7.67
C PHE A 310 7.36 -7.30 8.62
N ARG A 311 7.23 -8.31 9.49
CA ARG A 311 8.35 -8.81 10.30
C ARG A 311 9.55 -9.20 9.44
N ARG A 312 9.33 -9.98 8.39
CA ARG A 312 10.41 -10.41 7.49
C ARG A 312 11.05 -9.22 6.77
N LEU A 313 10.25 -8.22 6.40
CA LEU A 313 10.72 -6.97 5.81
C LEU A 313 11.66 -6.23 6.75
N LEU A 314 11.31 -6.09 8.04
CA LEU A 314 12.17 -5.45 9.04
C LEU A 314 13.48 -6.21 9.27
N GLN A 315 13.44 -7.55 9.30
CA GLN A 315 14.64 -8.39 9.43
C GLN A 315 15.61 -8.16 8.27
N GLU A 316 15.11 -8.22 7.04
CA GLU A 316 15.93 -7.99 5.84
C GLU A 316 16.40 -6.53 5.73
N TYR A 317 15.59 -5.58 6.21
CA TYR A 317 15.98 -4.18 6.32
C TYR A 317 17.17 -4.00 7.27
N ASN A 318 17.14 -4.61 8.45
CA ASN A 318 18.27 -4.57 9.40
C ASN A 318 19.54 -5.20 8.83
N ASN A 319 19.41 -6.25 8.00
CA ASN A 319 20.56 -6.87 7.34
C ASN A 319 21.29 -5.92 6.39
N LEU A 320 20.63 -4.90 5.84
CA LEU A 320 21.29 -3.87 5.03
C LEU A 320 22.31 -3.06 5.84
N PHE A 321 22.18 -3.01 7.17
CA PHE A 321 23.05 -2.27 8.09
C PHE A 321 24.11 -3.14 8.78
N PHE A 322 24.27 -4.40 8.35
CA PHE A 322 25.25 -5.30 8.94
C PHE A 322 26.53 -5.35 8.11
N SER A 323 27.68 -5.09 8.75
CA SER A 323 29.00 -5.28 8.12
C SER A 323 30.08 -5.57 9.15
N ASN A 324 31.03 -6.46 8.81
CA ASN A 324 32.21 -6.78 9.63
C ASN A 324 31.87 -7.16 11.09
N GLY A 325 30.76 -7.89 11.30
CA GLY A 325 30.29 -8.26 12.65
C GLY A 325 29.56 -7.15 13.41
N VAL A 326 29.45 -5.96 12.83
CA VAL A 326 28.81 -4.78 13.41
C VAL A 326 27.43 -4.56 12.81
N ASN A 327 26.43 -4.31 13.66
CA ASN A 327 25.09 -3.89 13.26
C ASN A 327 24.94 -2.38 13.48
N HIS A 328 25.08 -1.60 12.41
CA HIS A 328 25.03 -0.14 12.47
C HIS A 328 23.64 0.40 12.86
N MET A 329 22.57 -0.33 12.55
CA MET A 329 21.21 0.01 13.00
C MET A 329 21.07 -0.16 14.51
N LYS A 330 21.61 -1.24 15.06
CA LYS A 330 21.61 -1.49 16.51
C LYS A 330 22.36 -0.39 17.28
N HIS A 331 23.55 0.00 16.81
CA HIS A 331 24.31 1.09 17.44
C HIS A 331 23.53 2.42 17.38
N PHE A 332 22.90 2.73 16.24
CA PHE A 332 22.05 3.93 16.14
C PHE A 332 20.90 3.90 17.15
N ILE A 333 20.25 2.74 17.30
CA ILE A 333 19.17 2.55 18.29
C ILE A 333 19.68 2.80 19.71
N GLU A 334 20.78 2.15 20.11
CA GLU A 334 21.32 2.21 21.48
C GLU A 334 21.88 3.60 21.83
N GLU A 335 22.57 4.26 20.90
CA GLU A 335 23.23 5.54 21.13
C GLU A 335 22.30 6.75 21.00
N VAL A 336 21.23 6.64 20.20
CA VAL A 336 20.37 7.77 19.84
C VAL A 336 18.94 7.58 20.28
N LEU A 337 18.27 6.53 19.78
CA LEU A 337 16.83 6.41 19.92
C LEU A 337 16.41 5.99 21.33
N VAL A 338 17.13 5.04 21.95
CA VAL A 338 16.87 4.62 23.32
C VAL A 338 17.01 5.79 24.30
N PRO A 339 18.09 6.61 24.26
CA PRO A 339 18.16 7.85 25.05
C PRO A 339 17.01 8.84 24.81
N ILE A 340 16.55 8.99 23.56
CA ILE A 340 15.39 9.86 23.25
C ILE A 340 14.12 9.31 23.92
N ILE A 341 13.84 8.02 23.79
CA ILE A 341 12.64 7.41 24.38
C ILE A 341 12.69 7.46 25.92
N HIS A 342 13.85 7.27 26.54
CA HIS A 342 13.99 7.44 28.00
C HIS A 342 13.76 8.88 28.45
N ALA A 343 14.32 9.87 27.74
CA ALA A 343 14.08 11.27 28.03
C ALA A 343 12.58 11.63 27.94
N ARG A 344 11.91 11.17 26.88
CA ARG A 344 10.45 11.30 26.67
C ARG A 344 9.64 10.70 27.83
N ALA A 345 10.03 9.50 28.28
CA ALA A 345 9.38 8.83 29.41
C ALA A 345 9.53 9.61 30.73
N SER A 346 10.61 10.39 30.90
CA SER A 346 10.80 11.31 32.02
C SER A 346 10.20 12.71 31.82
N GLY A 347 9.50 12.96 30.71
CA GLY A 347 8.90 14.26 30.37
C GLY A 347 9.82 15.24 29.65
N ASP A 348 11.05 14.86 29.31
CA ASP A 348 11.96 15.69 28.52
C ASP A 348 11.68 15.53 27.01
N MET A 349 11.00 16.53 26.45
CA MET A 349 10.71 16.62 25.02
C MET A 349 11.84 17.31 24.22
N LYS A 350 12.87 17.86 24.88
CA LYS A 350 13.96 18.61 24.22
C LYS A 350 15.07 17.71 23.71
N LYS A 351 15.32 16.57 24.36
CA LYS A 351 16.27 15.57 23.86
C LYS A 351 15.82 15.09 22.48
N SER A 352 16.68 15.30 21.48
CA SER A 352 16.38 14.95 20.10
C SER A 352 17.65 14.60 19.31
N TYR A 353 17.46 14.27 18.04
CA TYR A 353 18.50 13.96 17.09
C TYR A 353 18.65 15.08 16.06
N MET A 354 19.87 15.57 15.78
CA MET A 354 20.13 16.60 14.76
C MET A 354 19.22 17.86 14.86
N ASP A 355 18.93 18.30 16.09
CA ASP A 355 18.04 19.43 16.37
C ASP A 355 16.60 19.28 15.85
N ILE A 356 16.15 18.04 15.57
CA ILE A 356 14.77 17.77 15.16
C ILE A 356 13.83 18.26 16.27
N VAL A 357 12.93 19.16 15.92
CA VAL A 357 11.83 19.56 16.80
C VAL A 357 10.74 18.49 16.67
N PRO A 358 10.27 17.88 17.77
CA PRO A 358 9.20 16.89 17.70
C PRO A 358 7.94 17.49 17.07
N TYR A 359 7.35 16.79 16.10
CA TYR A 359 6.13 17.23 15.45
C TYR A 359 4.96 17.27 16.43
N ASP A 360 4.26 18.40 16.45
CA ASP A 360 3.05 18.65 17.23
C ASP A 360 1.89 18.97 16.28
N PRO A 361 0.83 18.14 16.22
CA PRO A 361 -0.31 18.39 15.35
C PRO A 361 -1.10 19.66 15.73
N GLN A 362 -0.98 20.16 16.96
CA GLN A 362 -1.58 21.44 17.37
C GLN A 362 -0.83 22.64 16.76
N HIS A 363 0.42 22.43 16.34
CA HIS A 363 1.29 23.44 15.76
C HIS A 363 1.88 22.92 14.43
N PRO A 364 1.05 22.59 13.42
CA PRO A 364 1.51 21.88 12.22
C PRO A 364 2.48 22.69 11.35
N HIS A 365 2.56 24.00 11.59
CA HIS A 365 3.45 24.96 10.93
C HIS A 365 4.44 25.65 11.89
N GLY A 366 4.58 25.19 13.15
CA GLY A 366 5.38 25.88 14.18
C GLY A 366 6.42 25.01 14.89
N PRO A 367 7.48 25.62 15.45
CA PRO A 367 8.32 26.63 14.84
C PRO A 367 9.36 25.98 13.93
N ALA A 368 9.58 26.55 12.74
CA ALA A 368 10.93 26.58 12.19
C ALA A 368 11.79 27.31 13.23
N ARG A 369 12.87 26.68 13.72
CA ARG A 369 13.91 27.44 14.42
C ARG A 369 14.51 28.47 13.48
#